data_AF-A0AAW0EEY4-F1
#
_entry.id   AF-A0AAW0EEY4-F1
#
_cell.length_a   1.000
_cell.length_b   1.000
_cell.length_c   1.000
_cell.angle_alpha   90.00
_cell.angle_beta   90.00
_cell.angle_gamma   90.00
#
_symmetry.space_group_name_H-M   'P 1'
#
loop_
_entity.id
_entity.type
_entity.pdbx_description
1 polymer ?
#
loop_
_entity_poly.entity_id
_entity_poly.type
_entity_poly.pdbx_seq_one_letter_code
_entity_poly.pdbx_strand_id
1 'polypeptide(L)'
;MGQSFINAVLEKDQNRLAPVAVIRLCGPFSRDVYPAVDWPEDLRNIVCKYCGFVDGGLEIDGEPIGDIKESQIAAECRIIEDLQIRCIVVNVANLGFIERENAAILNACILPFARSTISSSERAVARLYLRCPLFITQNDGTILPARLAAKVPIRTFSSGPNNSMCAAAFLAKKLNELDKESLLVVDIVGTSTDVAMLLPSRLPRQAAAVTLCYRGFWRWNFACPDVKRCFFFATI
;
A
#
# COMPACT_ATOMS: atom_id res chain seq x y z
N MET A 1 10.39 -6.78 -2.29
CA MET A 1 9.58 -5.61 -2.72
C MET A 1 8.78 -5.04 -1.55
N GLY A 2 7.88 -5.80 -0.92
CA GLY A 2 7.04 -5.30 0.19
C GLY A 2 7.79 -4.62 1.34
N GLN A 3 8.86 -5.25 1.86
CA GLN A 3 9.68 -4.65 2.92
C GLN A 3 10.43 -3.38 2.47
N SER A 4 10.97 -3.40 1.24
CA SER A 4 11.69 -2.26 0.66
C SER A 4 10.81 -1.03 0.49
N PHE A 5 9.49 -1.22 0.35
CA PHE A 5 8.54 -0.12 0.32
C PHE A 5 8.31 0.48 1.68
N ILE A 6 8.00 -0.35 2.68
CA ILE A 6 7.79 0.12 4.05
C ILE A 6 8.98 0.98 4.44
N ASN A 7 10.20 0.46 4.28
CA ASN A 7 11.44 1.21 4.53
C ASN A 7 11.51 2.56 3.78
N ALA A 8 11.12 2.61 2.50
CA ALA A 8 11.08 3.87 1.75
C ALA A 8 10.15 4.91 2.37
N VAL A 9 9.00 4.48 2.90
CA VAL A 9 8.06 5.36 3.62
C VAL A 9 8.64 5.81 4.95
N LEU A 10 9.39 4.95 5.66
CA LEU A 10 9.96 5.28 6.99
C LEU A 10 11.10 6.27 6.85
N GLU A 11 11.97 5.98 5.89
CA GLU A 11 13.17 6.75 5.56
C GLU A 11 12.81 7.99 4.75
N LYS A 12 11.54 8.12 4.32
CA LYS A 12 11.02 9.22 3.49
C LYS A 12 11.88 9.43 2.24
N ASP A 13 12.25 8.31 1.63
CA ASP A 13 13.21 8.28 0.51
C ASP A 13 12.55 8.77 -0.78
N GLN A 14 12.84 10.01 -1.15
CA GLN A 14 12.30 10.66 -2.35
C GLN A 14 12.75 10.00 -3.66
N ASN A 15 13.81 9.17 -3.64
CA ASN A 15 14.20 8.40 -4.82
C ASN A 15 13.29 7.18 -5.05
N ARG A 16 12.59 6.73 -4.00
CA ARG A 16 11.66 5.59 -4.04
C ARG A 16 10.20 6.01 -3.96
N LEU A 17 9.91 7.23 -3.51
CA LEU A 17 8.57 7.81 -3.40
C LEU A 17 8.39 8.90 -4.45
N ALA A 18 7.62 8.61 -5.49
CA ALA A 18 7.28 9.59 -6.50
C ALA A 18 6.27 10.62 -5.97
N PRO A 19 6.39 11.90 -6.37
CA PRO A 19 5.38 12.91 -6.09
C PRO A 19 4.07 12.56 -6.82
N VAL A 20 2.94 12.81 -6.17
CA VAL A 20 1.59 12.49 -6.60
C VAL A 20 0.73 13.76 -6.62
N ALA A 21 -0.04 13.91 -7.70
CA ALA A 21 -1.12 14.88 -7.79
C ALA A 21 -2.46 14.16 -7.55
N VAL A 22 -3.32 14.74 -6.74
CA VAL A 22 -4.65 14.20 -6.43
C VAL A 22 -5.71 15.11 -7.02
N ILE A 23 -6.60 14.56 -7.85
CA ILE A 23 -7.82 15.22 -8.30
C ILE A 23 -8.99 14.52 -7.61
N ARG A 24 -9.76 15.26 -6.81
CA ARG A 24 -10.94 14.72 -6.13
C ARG A 24 -12.21 15.31 -6.74
N LEU A 25 -13.11 14.42 -7.18
CA LEU A 25 -14.48 14.75 -7.55
C LEU A 25 -15.32 14.80 -6.28
N CYS A 26 -15.75 15.99 -5.89
CA CYS A 26 -16.41 16.22 -4.60
C CYS A 26 -17.32 17.46 -4.55
N GLY A 27 -18.40 17.31 -3.76
CA GLY A 27 -19.20 18.42 -3.26
C GLY A 27 -18.48 19.26 -2.19
N PRO A 28 -19.10 20.35 -1.70
CA PRO A 28 -18.46 21.34 -0.84
C PRO A 28 -17.89 20.76 0.46
N PHE A 29 -18.60 19.84 1.12
CA PHE A 29 -18.20 19.30 2.43
C PHE A 29 -16.90 18.50 2.44
N SER A 30 -16.60 17.78 1.35
CA SER A 30 -15.39 16.96 1.28
C SER A 30 -14.15 17.75 0.83
N ARG A 31 -14.27 19.05 0.53
CA ARG A 31 -13.13 19.93 0.22
C ARG A 31 -12.33 20.31 1.46
N ASP A 32 -12.98 20.38 2.62
CA ASP A 32 -12.33 20.72 3.89
C ASP A 32 -11.44 19.60 4.43
N VAL A 33 -11.59 18.38 3.91
CA VAL A 33 -10.78 17.22 4.29
C VAL A 33 -9.65 17.04 3.28
N TYR A 34 -8.48 17.60 3.56
CA TYR A 34 -7.34 17.51 2.64
C TYR A 34 -6.91 16.05 2.35
N PRO A 35 -6.48 15.69 1.12
CA PRO A 35 -5.93 14.37 0.86
C PRO A 35 -4.78 13.99 1.80
N ALA A 36 -4.74 12.73 2.24
CA ALA A 36 -3.78 12.26 3.23
C ALA A 36 -3.83 13.06 4.56
N VAL A 37 -5.02 13.47 5.00
CA VAL A 37 -5.24 14.23 6.25
C VAL A 37 -4.68 13.54 7.49
N ASP A 38 -4.67 12.20 7.50
CA ASP A 38 -4.21 11.41 8.62
C ASP A 38 -2.71 11.08 8.57
N TRP A 39 -1.98 11.52 7.55
CA TRP A 39 -0.55 11.23 7.37
C TRP A 39 0.34 12.19 8.17
N PRO A 40 1.57 11.76 8.55
CA PRO A 40 2.61 12.66 8.99
C PRO A 40 2.84 13.77 7.96
N GLU A 41 2.92 15.01 8.45
CA GLU A 41 3.00 16.20 7.60
C GLU A 41 4.18 16.15 6.62
N ASP A 42 5.32 15.66 7.07
CA ASP A 42 6.53 15.52 6.25
C ASP A 42 6.37 14.50 5.12
N LEU A 43 5.76 13.35 5.38
CA LEU A 43 5.45 12.35 4.35
C LEU A 43 4.43 12.90 3.35
N ARG A 44 3.38 13.57 3.86
CA ARG A 44 2.38 14.23 3.01
C ARG A 44 3.01 15.27 2.10
N ASN A 45 3.92 16.09 2.62
CA ASN A 45 4.61 17.14 1.84
C ASN A 45 5.56 16.56 0.78
N ILE A 46 6.06 15.33 0.98
CA ILE A 46 6.86 14.61 -0.02
C ILE A 46 5.96 14.03 -1.12
N VAL A 47 4.88 13.36 -0.72
CA VAL A 47 4.06 12.56 -1.63
C VAL A 47 2.95 13.38 -2.30
N CYS A 48 2.13 14.11 -1.54
CA CYS A 48 0.95 14.83 -2.05
C CYS A 48 1.32 16.25 -2.50
N LYS A 49 1.97 16.38 -3.66
CA LYS A 49 2.49 17.67 -4.17
C LYS A 49 1.42 18.61 -4.70
N TYR A 50 0.29 18.07 -5.15
CA TYR A 50 -0.81 18.86 -5.69
C TYR A 50 -2.15 18.23 -5.33
N CYS A 51 -3.14 19.06 -5.01
CA CYS A 51 -4.52 18.65 -4.74
C CYS A 51 -5.48 19.59 -5.47
N GLY A 52 -6.22 19.05 -6.43
CA GLY A 52 -7.29 19.72 -7.16
C GLY A 52 -8.65 19.19 -6.75
N PHE A 53 -9.63 20.08 -6.62
CA PHE A 53 -11.01 19.73 -6.26
C PHE A 53 -11.94 20.12 -7.41
N VAL A 54 -12.67 19.13 -7.92
CA VAL A 54 -13.55 19.27 -9.09
C VAL A 54 -14.98 18.96 -8.67
N ASP A 55 -15.95 19.66 -9.25
CA ASP A 55 -17.38 19.40 -9.01
C ASP A 55 -17.75 17.98 -9.45
N GLY A 56 -18.72 17.40 -8.74
CA GLY A 56 -19.16 16.00 -8.90
C GLY A 56 -19.09 15.26 -7.58
N GLY A 57 -18.81 13.96 -7.63
CA GLY A 57 -18.87 13.09 -6.46
C GLY A 57 -20.18 12.32 -6.40
N LEU A 58 -20.30 11.47 -5.38
CA LEU A 58 -21.50 10.67 -5.13
C LEU A 58 -21.99 10.92 -3.71
N GLU A 59 -23.29 10.98 -3.56
CA GLU A 59 -23.98 10.90 -2.27
C GLU A 59 -23.78 9.51 -1.64
N ILE A 60 -24.21 9.37 -0.38
CA ILE A 60 -24.05 8.11 0.38
C ILE A 60 -24.83 6.96 -0.26
N ASP A 61 -25.96 7.25 -0.88
CA ASP A 61 -26.79 6.28 -1.64
C ASP A 61 -26.24 5.97 -3.04
N GLY A 62 -25.19 6.67 -3.46
CA GLY A 62 -24.56 6.51 -4.78
C GLY A 62 -25.15 7.40 -5.86
N GLU A 63 -26.11 8.28 -5.55
CA GLU A 63 -26.61 9.27 -6.50
C GLU A 63 -25.55 10.35 -6.78
N PRO A 64 -25.47 10.89 -8.00
CA PRO A 64 -24.53 11.98 -8.30
C PRO A 64 -24.84 13.25 -7.52
N ILE A 65 -23.81 13.85 -6.90
CA ILE A 65 -23.93 15.18 -6.25
C ILE A 65 -24.18 16.28 -7.30
N GLY A 66 -23.61 16.10 -8.49
CA GLY A 66 -23.75 17.01 -9.62
C GLY A 66 -22.91 16.55 -10.80
N ASP A 67 -23.07 17.26 -11.92
CA ASP A 67 -22.35 16.92 -13.15
C ASP A 67 -20.85 17.20 -13.04
N ILE A 68 -20.06 16.29 -13.61
CA ILE A 68 -18.62 16.46 -13.75
C ILE A 68 -18.36 17.48 -14.85
N LYS A 69 -17.58 18.52 -14.52
CA LYS A 69 -17.21 19.57 -15.47
C LYS A 69 -15.84 19.27 -16.07
N GLU A 70 -15.81 18.83 -17.32
CA GLU A 70 -14.56 18.54 -18.05
C GLU A 70 -13.60 19.74 -18.08
N SER A 71 -14.13 20.97 -18.12
CA SER A 71 -13.33 22.19 -18.10
C SER A 71 -12.54 22.38 -16.81
N GLN A 72 -13.07 21.93 -15.67
CA GLN A 72 -12.36 21.94 -14.39
C GLN A 72 -11.25 20.89 -14.41
N ILE A 73 -11.54 19.67 -14.87
CA ILE A 73 -10.52 18.61 -15.01
C ILE A 73 -9.36 19.08 -15.90
N ALA A 74 -9.68 19.69 -17.06
CA ALA A 74 -8.66 20.22 -17.97
C ALA A 74 -7.83 21.35 -17.33
N ALA A 75 -8.42 22.18 -16.46
CA ALA A 75 -7.69 23.18 -15.71
C ALA A 75 -6.73 22.55 -14.70
N GLU A 76 -7.18 21.55 -13.93
CA GLU A 76 -6.32 20.79 -13.01
C GLU A 76 -5.18 20.08 -13.73
N CYS A 77 -5.44 19.46 -14.89
CA CYS A 77 -4.43 18.79 -15.69
C CYS A 77 -3.31 19.74 -16.14
N ARG A 78 -3.65 20.97 -16.56
CA ARG A 78 -2.65 21.99 -16.94
C ARG A 78 -1.71 22.34 -15.77
N ILE A 79 -2.27 22.52 -14.57
CA ILE A 79 -1.47 22.81 -13.38
C ILE A 79 -0.54 21.63 -13.05
N ILE A 80 -1.05 20.40 -13.15
CA ILE A 80 -0.26 19.18 -12.93
C ILE A 80 0.88 19.04 -13.94
N GLU A 81 0.63 19.38 -15.21
CA GLU A 81 1.64 19.43 -16.27
C GLU A 81 2.72 20.48 -15.97
N ASP A 82 2.32 21.69 -15.57
CA ASP A 82 3.24 22.76 -15.18
C ASP A 82 4.12 22.36 -13.97
N LEU A 83 3.56 21.59 -13.02
CA LEU A 83 4.28 21.02 -11.89
C LEU A 83 5.12 19.78 -12.25
N GLN A 84 5.03 19.29 -13.48
CA GLN A 84 5.73 18.10 -14.00
C GLN A 84 5.46 16.82 -13.19
N ILE A 85 4.27 16.69 -12.60
CA ILE A 85 3.90 15.53 -11.79
C ILE A 85 3.35 14.44 -12.71
N ARG A 86 3.99 13.26 -12.70
CA ARG A 86 3.62 12.13 -13.58
C ARG A 86 2.66 11.13 -12.94
N CYS A 87 2.60 11.09 -11.61
CA CYS A 87 1.71 10.19 -10.89
C CYS A 87 0.46 10.96 -10.50
N ILE A 88 -0.68 10.59 -11.08
CA ILE A 88 -1.96 11.28 -10.88
C ILE A 88 -2.96 10.27 -10.30
N VAL A 89 -3.63 10.66 -9.23
CA VAL A 89 -4.72 9.92 -8.61
C VAL A 89 -6.00 10.70 -8.84
N VAL A 90 -7.01 10.04 -9.40
CA VAL A 90 -8.37 10.57 -9.49
C VAL A 90 -9.24 9.77 -8.55
N ASN A 91 -9.97 10.46 -7.68
CA ASN A 91 -10.82 9.83 -6.68
C ASN A 91 -12.20 10.50 -6.59
N VAL A 92 -13.20 9.73 -6.18
CA VAL A 92 -14.58 10.19 -5.98
C VAL A 92 -14.85 10.20 -4.48
N ALA A 93 -15.25 11.36 -3.95
CA ALA A 93 -15.67 11.46 -2.56
C ALA A 93 -16.99 10.72 -2.36
N ASN A 94 -16.98 9.71 -1.50
CA ASN A 94 -18.14 8.96 -0.98
C ASN A 94 -17.69 8.25 0.32
N LEU A 95 -18.58 7.57 1.04
CA LEU A 95 -18.33 6.80 2.27
C LEU A 95 -17.00 6.02 2.19
N GLY A 96 -16.10 6.20 3.17
CA GLY A 96 -14.78 5.55 3.20
C GLY A 96 -13.77 6.05 2.17
N PHE A 97 -13.92 7.29 1.66
CA PHE A 97 -12.99 7.83 0.68
C PHE A 97 -11.58 8.03 1.24
N ILE A 98 -11.41 8.26 2.54
CA ILE A 98 -10.09 8.48 3.15
C ILE A 98 -9.20 7.25 2.92
N GLU A 99 -9.71 6.07 3.26
CA GLU A 99 -8.97 4.82 3.12
C GLU A 99 -8.67 4.49 1.65
N ARG A 100 -9.63 4.72 0.76
CA ARG A 100 -9.46 4.50 -0.69
C ARG A 100 -8.46 5.47 -1.30
N GLU A 101 -8.52 6.74 -0.91
CA GLU A 101 -7.62 7.76 -1.42
C GLU A 101 -6.20 7.53 -0.93
N ASN A 102 -6.03 7.22 0.36
CA ASN A 102 -4.74 6.83 0.93
C ASN A 102 -4.14 5.64 0.18
N ALA A 103 -4.94 4.61 -0.08
CA ALA A 103 -4.53 3.45 -0.87
C ALA A 103 -4.10 3.82 -2.30
N ALA A 104 -4.84 4.69 -2.98
CA ALA A 104 -4.55 5.14 -4.33
C ALA A 104 -3.26 5.98 -4.38
N ILE A 105 -3.09 6.91 -3.44
CA ILE A 105 -1.89 7.75 -3.30
C ILE A 105 -0.67 6.86 -3.04
N LEU A 106 -0.74 5.93 -2.09
CA LEU A 106 0.37 5.00 -1.80
C LEU A 106 0.72 4.11 -2.99
N ASN A 107 -0.29 3.62 -3.71
CA ASN A 107 -0.06 2.81 -4.91
C ASN A 107 0.62 3.63 -6.01
N ALA A 108 0.18 4.87 -6.22
CA ALA A 108 0.72 5.76 -7.24
C ALA A 108 2.16 6.19 -6.92
N CYS A 109 2.46 6.52 -5.66
CA CYS A 109 3.77 7.02 -5.25
C CYS A 109 4.88 5.97 -5.40
N ILE A 110 4.58 4.68 -5.15
CA ILE A 110 5.58 3.62 -5.31
C ILE A 110 5.64 3.04 -6.72
N LEU A 111 4.62 3.27 -7.56
CA LEU A 111 4.51 2.62 -8.87
C LEU A 111 5.81 2.65 -9.70
N PRO A 112 6.56 3.77 -9.81
CA PRO A 112 7.81 3.81 -10.56
C PRO A 112 8.91 2.92 -9.96
N PHE A 113 9.07 2.97 -8.63
CA PHE A 113 10.05 2.16 -7.92
C PHE A 113 9.74 0.65 -8.02
N ALA A 114 8.48 0.28 -7.86
CA ALA A 114 8.04 -1.11 -7.99
C ALA A 114 8.30 -1.65 -9.39
N ARG A 115 7.98 -0.88 -10.44
CA ARG A 115 8.27 -1.25 -11.84
C ARG A 115 9.75 -1.46 -12.08
N SER A 116 10.60 -0.55 -11.60
CA SER A 116 12.06 -0.68 -11.73
C SER A 116 12.60 -1.92 -11.01
N THR A 117 12.11 -2.17 -9.79
CA THR A 117 12.48 -3.33 -8.97
C THR A 117 12.10 -4.64 -9.66
N ILE A 118 10.85 -4.75 -10.13
CA ILE A 118 10.35 -5.95 -10.81
C ILE A 118 11.12 -6.21 -12.11
N SER A 119 11.30 -5.16 -12.92
CA SER A 119 12.05 -5.26 -14.19
C SER A 119 13.50 -5.71 -13.95
N SER A 120 14.09 -5.33 -12.82
CA SER A 120 15.44 -5.77 -12.45
C SER A 120 15.46 -7.24 -12.03
N SER A 121 14.46 -7.70 -11.28
CA SER A 121 14.28 -9.12 -10.95
C SER A 121 14.04 -9.98 -12.19
N GLU A 122 13.19 -9.54 -13.12
CA GLU A 122 12.91 -10.24 -14.37
C GLU A 122 14.18 -10.34 -15.23
N ARG A 123 14.96 -9.26 -15.33
CA ARG A 123 16.27 -9.28 -16.02
C ARG A 123 17.25 -10.24 -15.36
N ALA A 124 17.28 -10.33 -14.02
CA ALA A 124 18.15 -11.26 -13.31
C ALA A 124 17.77 -12.73 -13.61
N VAL A 125 16.48 -13.06 -13.57
CA VAL A 125 15.96 -14.39 -13.96
C VAL A 125 16.34 -14.72 -15.40
N ALA A 126 16.18 -13.77 -16.32
CA ALA A 126 16.54 -13.97 -17.73
C ALA A 126 18.05 -14.21 -17.93
N ARG A 127 18.91 -13.49 -17.20
CA ARG A 127 20.38 -13.68 -17.25
C ARG A 127 20.82 -15.04 -16.73
N LEU A 128 20.04 -15.66 -15.85
CA LEU A 128 20.27 -17.02 -15.36
C LEU A 128 19.72 -18.10 -16.29
N TYR A 129 19.20 -17.72 -17.47
CA TYR A 129 18.57 -18.63 -18.44
C TYR A 129 17.40 -19.45 -17.85
N LEU A 130 16.76 -18.96 -16.80
CA LEU A 130 15.61 -19.60 -16.18
C LEU A 130 14.35 -19.31 -17.01
N ARG A 131 13.61 -20.37 -17.36
CA ARG A 131 12.34 -20.28 -18.10
C ARG A 131 11.10 -20.26 -17.18
N CYS A 132 11.29 -20.14 -15.87
CA CYS A 132 10.20 -20.14 -14.92
C CYS A 132 9.55 -18.75 -14.77
N PRO A 133 8.22 -18.67 -14.59
CA PRO A 133 7.54 -17.42 -14.28
C PRO A 133 7.98 -16.86 -12.92
N LEU A 134 8.16 -15.53 -12.86
CA LEU A 134 8.42 -14.83 -11.60
C LEU A 134 7.09 -14.51 -10.89
N PHE A 135 6.96 -14.99 -9.66
CA PHE A 135 5.83 -14.69 -8.77
C PHE A 135 6.28 -13.83 -7.60
N ILE A 136 5.36 -12.98 -7.12
CA ILE A 136 5.55 -12.10 -5.96
C ILE A 136 4.44 -12.42 -4.96
N THR A 137 4.76 -12.42 -3.67
CA THR A 137 3.75 -12.60 -2.61
C THR A 137 2.92 -11.33 -2.42
N GLN A 138 1.62 -11.50 -2.23
CA GLN A 138 0.67 -10.48 -1.84
C GLN A 138 0.59 -10.30 -0.32
N ASN A 139 -0.04 -9.21 0.11
CA ASN A 139 -0.35 -8.86 1.49
C ASN A 139 -1.39 -9.79 2.14
N ASP A 140 -2.19 -10.49 1.34
CA ASP A 140 -3.15 -11.51 1.78
C ASP A 140 -2.53 -12.92 1.90
N GLY A 141 -1.25 -13.09 1.54
CA GLY A 141 -0.52 -14.36 1.61
C GLY A 141 -0.62 -15.23 0.36
N THR A 142 -1.37 -14.78 -0.66
CA THR A 142 -1.37 -15.41 -1.98
C THR A 142 -0.18 -14.94 -2.83
N ILE A 143 -0.03 -15.48 -4.03
CA ILE A 143 1.02 -15.08 -4.98
C ILE A 143 0.41 -14.55 -6.27
N LEU A 144 1.07 -13.56 -6.90
CA LEU A 144 0.70 -13.04 -8.21
C LEU A 144 1.90 -12.97 -9.16
N PRO A 145 1.71 -13.10 -10.48
CA PRO A 145 2.76 -12.87 -11.46
C PRO A 145 3.39 -11.49 -11.30
N ALA A 146 4.70 -11.38 -11.47
CA ALA A 146 5.45 -10.13 -11.30
C ALA A 146 4.91 -8.99 -12.16
N ARG A 147 4.51 -9.28 -13.41
CA ARG A 147 3.82 -8.33 -14.30
C ARG A 147 2.55 -7.72 -13.73
N LEU A 148 1.80 -8.46 -12.91
CA LEU A 148 0.59 -7.96 -12.24
C LEU A 148 0.95 -7.17 -10.97
N ALA A 149 1.94 -7.63 -10.22
CA ALA A 149 2.50 -6.89 -9.08
C ALA A 149 2.99 -5.50 -9.50
N ALA A 150 3.56 -5.35 -10.70
CA ALA A 150 4.05 -4.08 -11.24
C ALA A 150 2.94 -3.07 -11.56
N LYS A 151 1.69 -3.52 -11.71
CA LYS A 151 0.54 -2.66 -11.98
C LYS A 151 -0.11 -2.15 -10.70
N VAL A 152 -0.13 -2.99 -9.66
CA VAL A 152 -0.79 -2.70 -8.39
C VAL A 152 0.12 -3.07 -7.21
N PRO A 153 1.29 -2.41 -7.08
CA PRO A 153 2.31 -2.78 -6.10
C PRO A 153 1.84 -2.68 -4.64
N ILE A 154 0.80 -1.88 -4.35
CA ILE A 154 0.21 -1.80 -3.01
C ILE A 154 -0.29 -3.16 -2.51
N ARG A 155 -0.66 -4.10 -3.40
CA ARG A 155 -1.02 -5.48 -3.03
C ARG A 155 0.15 -6.29 -2.51
N THR A 156 1.39 -5.84 -2.69
CA THR A 156 2.59 -6.48 -2.17
C THR A 156 3.06 -5.83 -0.86
N PHE A 157 2.32 -4.82 -0.37
CA PHE A 157 2.62 -4.14 0.87
C PHE A 157 2.62 -5.10 2.05
N SER A 158 3.63 -5.06 2.92
CA SER A 158 3.69 -5.96 4.08
C SER A 158 3.61 -7.46 3.74
N SER A 159 4.04 -7.88 2.55
CA SER A 159 4.06 -9.30 2.17
C SER A 159 5.11 -10.14 2.92
N GLY A 160 6.07 -9.49 3.59
CA GLY A 160 7.16 -10.14 4.34
C GLY A 160 6.64 -11.04 5.45
N PRO A 161 5.89 -10.48 6.43
CA PRO A 161 5.25 -11.26 7.48
C PRO A 161 4.43 -12.44 6.96
N ASN A 162 3.69 -12.27 5.86
CA ASN A 162 2.93 -13.37 5.25
C ASN A 162 3.82 -14.53 4.81
N ASN A 163 4.98 -14.27 4.21
CA ASN A 163 5.91 -15.33 3.83
C ASN A 163 6.36 -16.14 5.06
N SER A 164 6.71 -15.46 6.14
CA SER A 164 7.14 -16.09 7.40
C SER A 164 6.01 -16.89 8.04
N MET A 165 4.78 -16.36 8.01
CA MET A 165 3.59 -17.08 8.48
C MET A 165 3.26 -18.30 7.62
N CYS A 166 3.35 -18.20 6.29
CA CYS A 166 3.16 -19.34 5.39
C CYS A 166 4.20 -20.44 5.65
N ALA A 167 5.46 -20.07 5.89
CA ALA A 167 6.52 -21.01 6.26
C ALA A 167 6.25 -21.67 7.62
N ALA A 168 5.87 -20.88 8.64
CA ALA A 168 5.53 -21.39 9.96
C ALA A 168 4.32 -22.34 9.92
N ALA A 169 3.27 -22.00 9.16
CA ALA A 169 2.12 -22.86 8.96
C ALA A 169 2.49 -24.19 8.30
N PHE A 170 3.38 -24.16 7.30
CA PHE A 170 3.89 -25.35 6.63
C PHE A 170 4.71 -26.25 7.58
N LEU A 171 5.63 -25.67 8.35
CA LEU A 171 6.46 -26.40 9.31
C LEU A 171 5.63 -27.00 10.43
N ALA A 172 4.72 -26.23 11.00
CA ALA A 172 3.90 -26.69 12.12
C ALA A 172 2.92 -27.81 11.71
N LYS A 173 2.50 -27.85 10.44
CA LYS A 173 1.78 -29.02 9.89
C LYS A 173 2.67 -30.27 9.80
N LYS A 174 3.96 -30.12 9.49
CA LYS A 174 4.90 -31.24 9.41
C LYS A 174 5.28 -31.81 10.77
N LEU A 175 5.34 -30.96 11.79
CA LEU A 175 5.78 -31.37 13.12
C LEU A 175 4.68 -32.13 13.89
N ASN A 176 3.44 -32.22 13.38
CA ASN A 176 2.26 -32.81 14.05
C ASN A 176 2.00 -32.29 15.48
N GLU A 177 2.70 -31.25 15.87
CA GLU A 177 2.53 -30.55 17.13
C GLU A 177 1.64 -29.34 16.85
N LEU A 178 0.66 -29.12 17.73
CA LEU A 178 -0.11 -27.86 17.82
C LEU A 178 -1.30 -27.72 16.84
N ASP A 179 -1.92 -28.81 16.38
CA ASP A 179 -3.11 -28.76 15.47
C ASP A 179 -4.34 -28.05 16.04
N LYS A 180 -4.37 -27.78 17.36
CA LYS A 180 -5.49 -27.10 18.03
C LYS A 180 -5.12 -25.76 18.64
N GLU A 181 -3.84 -25.39 18.61
CA GLU A 181 -3.35 -24.19 19.29
C GLU A 181 -3.10 -23.06 18.29
N SER A 182 -3.27 -21.82 18.77
CA SER A 182 -2.80 -20.66 18.02
C SER A 182 -1.27 -20.59 18.14
N LEU A 183 -0.60 -20.24 17.04
CA LEU A 183 0.85 -20.10 17.03
C LEU A 183 1.25 -18.65 16.93
N LEU A 184 2.20 -18.24 17.78
CA LEU A 184 2.87 -16.97 17.62
C LEU A 184 4.07 -17.17 16.69
N VAL A 185 4.08 -16.42 15.58
CA VAL A 185 5.20 -16.35 14.64
C VAL A 185 5.98 -15.09 14.97
N VAL A 186 7.24 -15.27 15.35
CA VAL A 186 8.16 -14.18 15.68
C VAL A 186 9.27 -14.18 14.64
N ASP A 187 9.20 -13.25 13.71
CA ASP A 187 10.19 -13.06 12.64
C ASP A 187 11.13 -11.92 13.02
N ILE A 188 12.38 -12.26 13.32
CA ILE A 188 13.41 -11.31 13.74
C ILE A 188 14.37 -11.09 12.57
N VAL A 189 14.38 -9.87 12.05
CA VAL A 189 15.37 -9.40 11.07
C VAL A 189 16.24 -8.30 11.69
N GLY A 190 17.43 -8.06 11.14
CA GLY A 190 18.45 -7.20 11.76
C GLY A 190 18.02 -5.80 12.22
N THR A 191 16.93 -5.25 11.68
CA THR A 191 16.42 -3.92 12.05
C THR A 191 15.04 -3.94 12.73
N SER A 192 14.34 -5.07 12.72
CA SER A 192 12.96 -5.14 13.22
C SER A 192 12.53 -6.55 13.59
N THR A 193 11.61 -6.64 14.52
CA THR A 193 10.88 -7.88 14.83
C THR A 193 9.42 -7.73 14.43
N ASP A 194 8.93 -8.66 13.62
CA ASP A 194 7.53 -8.82 13.29
C ASP A 194 6.92 -9.97 14.09
N VAL A 195 5.81 -9.70 14.77
CA VAL A 195 5.06 -10.69 15.54
C VAL A 195 3.67 -10.81 14.96
N ALA A 196 3.28 -12.03 14.59
CA ALA A 196 1.96 -12.31 14.05
C ALA A 196 1.41 -13.63 14.62
N MET A 197 0.09 -13.82 14.53
CA MET A 197 -0.56 -15.02 15.05
C MET A 197 -1.16 -15.85 13.91
N LEU A 198 -0.85 -17.14 13.90
CA LEU A 198 -1.58 -18.15 13.14
C LEU A 198 -2.69 -18.72 14.02
N LEU A 199 -3.89 -18.80 13.47
CA LEU A 199 -5.03 -19.45 14.12
C LEU A 199 -4.89 -20.98 14.04
N PRO A 200 -5.68 -21.75 14.80
CA PRO A 200 -5.71 -23.22 14.67
C PRO A 200 -6.00 -23.70 13.24
N SER A 201 -6.73 -22.89 12.45
CA SER A 201 -6.95 -23.11 11.01
C SER A 201 -5.68 -23.00 10.16
N ARG A 202 -4.55 -22.63 10.75
CA ARG A 202 -3.26 -22.32 10.11
C ARG A 202 -3.30 -21.13 9.15
N LEU A 203 -4.37 -20.34 9.22
CA LEU A 203 -4.47 -19.07 8.52
C LEU A 203 -3.99 -17.93 9.43
N PRO A 204 -3.35 -16.89 8.86
CA PRO A 204 -3.03 -15.68 9.60
C PRO A 204 -4.28 -15.02 10.19
N ARG A 205 -4.21 -14.62 11.47
CA ARG A 205 -5.24 -13.74 12.03
C ARG A 205 -5.24 -12.42 11.24
N GLN A 206 -6.39 -12.09 10.67
CA GLN A 206 -6.56 -10.86 9.89
C GLN A 206 -6.62 -9.63 10.80
N ALA A 207 -6.11 -8.50 10.28
CA ALA A 207 -6.30 -7.20 10.88
C ALA A 207 -7.75 -6.70 10.67
N ALA A 208 -8.12 -5.63 11.38
CA ALA A 208 -9.43 -5.01 11.23
C ALA A 208 -9.62 -4.43 9.81
N ALA A 209 -10.88 -4.33 9.36
CA ALA A 209 -11.22 -3.85 8.02
C ALA A 209 -10.65 -2.46 7.70
N VAL A 210 -10.54 -1.60 8.72
CA VAL A 210 -9.71 -0.38 8.69
C VAL A 210 -8.56 -0.59 9.64
N THR A 211 -7.36 -0.69 9.08
CA THR A 211 -6.15 -0.87 9.86
C THR A 211 -5.36 0.43 9.88
N LEU A 212 -4.96 0.85 11.08
CA LEU A 212 -3.93 1.84 11.26
C LEU A 212 -2.59 1.23 10.87
N CYS A 213 -2.08 1.62 9.71
CA CYS A 213 -0.79 1.14 9.25
C CYS A 213 0.32 1.92 9.97
N TYR A 214 1.41 1.22 10.28
CA TYR A 214 2.70 1.77 10.67
C TYR A 214 2.65 2.90 11.73
N ARG A 215 2.78 2.55 13.01
CA ARG A 215 2.70 3.49 14.17
C ARG A 215 1.42 4.33 14.27
N GLY A 216 0.37 3.99 13.52
CA GLY A 216 -0.88 4.77 13.52
C GLY A 216 -0.90 5.92 12.51
N PHE A 217 0.06 5.95 11.58
CA PHE A 217 0.26 7.09 10.69
C PHE A 217 -0.72 7.19 9.53
N TRP A 218 -1.44 6.16 9.12
CA TRP A 218 -2.50 6.31 8.11
C TRP A 218 -3.47 5.14 8.14
N ARG A 219 -4.70 5.40 7.70
CA ARG A 219 -5.72 4.38 7.50
C ARG A 219 -5.73 3.86 6.07
N TRP A 220 -5.99 2.57 5.94
CA TRP A 220 -6.23 1.90 4.66
C TRP A 220 -7.19 0.72 4.87
N ASN A 221 -7.71 0.17 3.78
CA ASN A 221 -8.75 -0.87 3.79
C ASN A 221 -8.34 -2.17 3.06
N PHE A 222 -7.05 -2.49 3.01
CA PHE A 222 -6.59 -3.74 2.44
C PHE A 222 -6.61 -4.88 3.46
N ALA A 223 -6.99 -6.08 3.00
CA ALA A 223 -6.81 -7.30 3.78
C ALA A 223 -5.31 -7.54 4.02
N CYS A 224 -4.94 -7.64 5.29
CA CYS A 224 -3.60 -7.99 5.72
C CYS A 224 -3.65 -8.71 7.08
N PRO A 225 -2.64 -9.51 7.42
CA PRO A 225 -2.54 -10.08 8.76
C PRO A 225 -2.37 -9.00 9.83
N ASP A 226 -2.83 -9.27 11.05
CA ASP A 226 -2.53 -8.43 12.22
C ASP A 226 -1.11 -8.70 12.70
N VAL A 227 -0.19 -7.83 12.26
CA VAL A 227 1.24 -7.89 12.57
C VAL A 227 1.59 -6.75 13.52
N LYS A 228 2.26 -7.09 14.62
CA LYS A 228 2.89 -6.14 15.53
C LYS A 228 4.38 -6.04 15.19
N ARG A 229 4.83 -4.85 14.78
CA ARG A 229 6.22 -4.59 14.41
C ARG A 229 6.93 -3.76 15.47
N CYS A 230 8.09 -4.21 15.90
CA CYS A 230 9.03 -3.45 16.72
C CYS A 230 10.29 -3.15 15.90
N PHE A 231 10.83 -1.94 15.99
CA PHE A 231 12.08 -1.55 15.31
C PHE A 231 13.22 -1.49 16.31
N PHE A 232 14.34 -2.10 15.97
CA PHE A 232 15.60 -1.91 16.68
C PHE A 232 16.23 -0.62 16.17
N PHE A 233 15.85 0.51 16.74
CA PHE A 233 16.69 1.70 16.62
C PHE A 233 17.91 1.45 17.50
N ALA A 234 19.02 1.07 16.87
CA ALA A 234 20.32 1.23 17.50
C ALA A 234 20.59 2.74 17.59
N THR A 235 20.15 3.35 18.68
CA THR A 235 20.74 4.61 19.13
C THR A 235 22.17 4.28 19.52
N ILE A 236 23.10 4.53 18.59
CA ILE A 236 24.55 4.61 18.86
C ILE A 236 24.99 6.01 18.47
#